data_AF-A0A6P5JUL2-F1
#
_entry.id   AF-A0A6P5JUL2-F1
#
_cell.length_a   1.000
_cell.length_b   1.000
_cell.length_c   1.000
_cell.angle_alpha   90.00
_cell.angle_beta   90.00
_cell.angle_gamma   90.00
#
_symmetry.space_group_name_H-M   'P 1'
#
loop_
_entity.id
_entity.type
_entity.pdbx_description
1 polymer ?
#
loop_
_entity_poly.entity_id
_entity_poly.type
_entity_poly.pdbx_seq_one_letter_code
_entity_poly.pdbx_strand_id
1 'polypeptide(L)'
;MPPAPRSGPSQQGIKEPSVPAAPWPHTPTIAWKPTTAWSFEFGQTTHEGIVFSNGHLWHTLRTFTVGSLKKLGIGSRSIAERIQEEAAALIQELSLIQGASFNPLYHIHNAVANVICSVVFGQRYAYDDPDFRILLNLLNDNFQILSSQWGQMYNIFPSFLDWIPGPHHRIFSNFNKLQAFISKEIKKHEENRQPEEPQNFIDCFLDQMDKAKQDPRSHFYMETLVMTTHNLFFGGTETTSTTIHYGLLILLKYPNVTGKRICLGADLAHVEIFLFLTTILQRFTLCTVKRPERLTSPPSPQAWATCPHPMSST
;
A
#
# COMPACT_ATOMS: atom_id res chain seq x y z
N MET A 1 8.85 88.88 -14.80
CA MET A 1 8.70 87.49 -15.29
C MET A 1 10.09 86.92 -15.55
N PRO A 2 10.32 85.64 -15.20
CA PRO A 2 11.62 85.12 -14.78
C PRO A 2 12.55 84.75 -15.95
N PRO A 3 13.88 84.68 -15.71
CA PRO A 3 14.87 84.29 -16.71
C PRO A 3 15.06 82.78 -16.82
N ALA A 4 15.63 82.35 -17.94
CA ALA A 4 15.87 80.98 -18.37
C ALA A 4 16.61 80.09 -17.34
N PRO A 5 16.30 78.77 -17.27
CA PRO A 5 17.02 77.85 -16.41
C PRO A 5 18.36 77.42 -17.04
N ARG A 6 19.39 77.45 -16.19
CA ARG A 6 20.79 77.07 -16.45
C ARG A 6 20.93 75.57 -16.73
N SER A 7 21.85 75.26 -17.63
CA SER A 7 22.38 73.91 -17.93
C SER A 7 23.03 73.27 -16.69
N GLY A 8 22.53 72.10 -16.31
CA GLY A 8 23.19 71.17 -15.38
C GLY A 8 24.04 70.14 -16.15
N PRO A 9 25.13 69.62 -15.57
CA PRO A 9 26.09 68.78 -16.28
C PRO A 9 25.57 67.36 -16.51
N SER A 10 25.99 66.80 -17.64
CA SER A 10 25.79 65.44 -18.11
C SER A 10 26.25 64.38 -17.10
N GLN A 11 25.32 63.57 -16.59
CA GLN A 11 25.67 62.31 -15.93
C GLN A 11 26.03 61.26 -16.99
N GLN A 12 27.32 60.99 -17.11
CA GLN A 12 27.87 59.85 -17.84
C GLN A 12 27.38 58.56 -17.18
N GLY A 13 26.83 57.66 -18.00
CA GLY A 13 26.38 56.34 -17.57
C GLY A 13 27.53 55.49 -17.05
N ILE A 14 27.38 55.00 -15.83
CA ILE A 14 28.17 53.88 -15.32
C ILE A 14 27.56 52.61 -15.92
N LYS A 15 28.19 52.09 -16.98
CA LYS A 15 27.91 50.74 -17.48
C LYS A 15 28.54 49.75 -16.51
N GLU A 16 27.74 48.94 -15.82
CA GLU A 16 28.22 47.72 -15.18
C GLU A 16 28.84 46.80 -16.26
N PRO A 17 30.03 46.22 -16.03
CA PRO A 17 30.61 45.26 -16.96
C PRO A 17 29.79 43.96 -16.95
N SER A 18 29.17 43.64 -18.08
CA SER A 18 28.48 42.37 -18.33
C SER A 18 29.49 41.23 -18.28
N VAL A 19 29.49 40.47 -17.18
CA VAL A 19 30.23 39.21 -17.08
C VAL A 19 29.47 38.15 -17.89
N PRO A 20 30.09 37.47 -18.87
CA PRO A 20 29.43 36.38 -19.57
C PRO A 20 29.16 35.24 -18.59
N ALA A 21 27.90 34.85 -18.44
CA ALA A 21 27.51 33.70 -17.64
C ALA A 21 28.16 32.44 -18.22
N ALA A 22 29.15 31.89 -17.51
CA ALA A 22 29.69 30.58 -17.82
C ALA A 22 28.55 29.54 -17.76
N PRO A 23 28.48 28.57 -18.68
CA PRO A 23 27.50 27.50 -18.58
C PRO A 23 27.78 26.74 -17.28
N TRP A 24 26.78 26.66 -16.40
CA TRP A 24 26.87 25.81 -15.22
C TRP A 24 27.24 24.39 -15.65
N PRO A 25 28.24 23.74 -15.03
CA PRO A 25 28.50 22.33 -15.30
C PRO A 25 27.20 21.57 -14.99
N HIS A 26 26.80 20.70 -15.92
CA HIS A 26 25.59 19.88 -15.84
C HIS A 26 25.34 19.45 -14.40
N THR A 27 24.19 19.86 -13.84
CA THR A 27 23.74 19.39 -12.54
C THR A 27 23.79 17.86 -12.55
N PRO A 28 24.53 17.21 -11.64
CA PRO A 28 24.60 15.77 -11.62
C PRO A 28 23.18 15.24 -11.43
N THR A 29 22.71 14.45 -12.40
CA THR A 29 21.43 13.76 -12.27
C THR A 29 21.62 12.68 -11.21
N ILE A 30 21.13 12.94 -9.99
CA ILE A 30 21.13 11.94 -8.92
C ILE A 30 20.08 10.89 -9.29
N ALA A 31 20.55 9.75 -9.81
CA ALA A 31 19.74 8.56 -9.98
C ALA A 31 19.71 7.80 -8.66
N TRP A 32 18.54 7.73 -8.02
CA TRP A 32 18.32 6.86 -6.88
C TRP A 32 18.47 5.40 -7.34
N LYS A 33 19.38 4.65 -6.72
CA LYS A 33 19.47 3.20 -6.88
C LYS A 33 18.50 2.52 -5.90
N PRO A 34 17.94 1.35 -6.23
CA PRO A 34 17.09 0.60 -5.31
C PRO A 34 17.81 0.37 -3.98
N THR A 35 17.14 0.65 -2.86
CA THR A 35 17.77 0.69 -1.53
C THR A 35 17.91 -0.71 -0.89
N THR A 36 17.28 -1.73 -1.48
CA THR A 36 17.30 -3.12 -0.99
C THR A 36 17.48 -4.11 -2.13
N ALA A 37 18.09 -5.27 -1.87
CA ALA A 37 18.25 -6.32 -2.88
C ALA A 37 16.91 -6.79 -3.43
N TRP A 38 15.87 -6.88 -2.59
CA TRP A 38 14.51 -7.18 -3.04
C TRP A 38 14.02 -6.21 -4.11
N SER A 39 14.29 -4.91 -3.96
CA SER A 39 13.90 -3.91 -4.96
C SER A 39 14.61 -4.13 -6.31
N PHE A 40 15.85 -4.60 -6.29
CA PHE A 40 16.61 -4.93 -7.49
C PHE A 40 16.12 -6.25 -8.12
N GLU A 41 15.95 -7.29 -7.32
CA GLU A 41 15.46 -8.60 -7.76
C GLU A 41 14.05 -8.49 -8.35
N PHE A 42 13.11 -7.83 -7.66
CA PHE A 42 11.76 -7.61 -8.15
C PHE A 42 11.76 -6.70 -9.38
N GLY A 43 12.63 -5.68 -9.43
CA GLY A 43 12.80 -4.85 -10.62
C GLY A 43 13.28 -5.62 -11.86
N GLN A 44 14.20 -6.59 -11.68
CA GLN A 44 14.73 -7.40 -12.78
C GLN A 44 13.85 -8.59 -13.16
N THR A 45 13.18 -9.23 -12.20
CA THR A 45 12.44 -10.50 -12.43
C THR A 45 10.94 -10.30 -12.63
N THR A 46 10.36 -9.17 -12.22
CA THR A 46 8.89 -8.99 -12.19
C THR A 46 8.35 -7.72 -12.86
N HIS A 47 9.22 -6.95 -13.53
CA HIS A 47 8.95 -5.60 -14.06
C HIS A 47 8.64 -4.57 -12.96
N GLU A 48 9.08 -3.33 -13.11
CA GLU A 48 9.00 -2.32 -12.05
C GLU A 48 7.59 -1.68 -11.94
N GLY A 49 6.88 -1.93 -10.82
CA GLY A 49 5.72 -1.12 -10.41
C GLY A 49 6.12 0.06 -9.53
N ILE A 50 5.17 0.69 -8.84
CA ILE A 50 5.41 1.93 -8.08
C ILE A 50 6.42 1.75 -6.94
N VAL A 51 6.39 0.63 -6.22
CA VAL A 51 7.16 0.52 -4.96
C VAL A 51 8.67 0.37 -5.21
N PHE A 52 9.05 -0.29 -6.30
CA PHE A 52 10.45 -0.61 -6.60
C PHE A 52 11.00 0.12 -7.84
N SER A 53 10.17 0.89 -8.56
CA SER A 53 10.63 1.74 -9.67
C SER A 53 11.41 2.96 -9.20
N ASN A 54 12.22 3.52 -10.11
CA ASN A 54 12.95 4.76 -9.88
C ASN A 54 12.74 5.78 -11.02
N GLY A 55 13.19 7.01 -10.80
CA GLY A 55 13.25 8.05 -11.83
C GLY A 55 11.89 8.41 -12.45
N HIS A 56 11.86 8.51 -13.78
CA HIS A 56 10.67 8.96 -14.51
C HIS A 56 9.51 7.97 -14.42
N LEU A 57 9.81 6.66 -14.39
CA LEU A 57 8.81 5.60 -14.24
C LEU A 57 8.06 5.73 -12.91
N TRP A 58 8.80 5.81 -11.80
CA TRP A 58 8.23 6.01 -10.47
C TRP A 58 7.36 7.25 -10.38
N HIS A 59 7.88 8.39 -10.86
CA HIS A 59 7.15 9.65 -10.77
C HIS A 59 5.84 9.59 -11.56
N THR A 60 5.87 8.99 -12.76
CA THR A 60 4.71 8.85 -13.64
C THR A 60 3.66 7.93 -13.02
N LEU A 61 4.04 6.71 -12.63
CA LEU A 61 3.12 5.73 -12.06
C LEU A 61 2.56 6.18 -10.70
N ARG A 62 3.38 6.80 -9.84
CA ARG A 62 2.94 7.35 -8.55
C ARG A 62 1.94 8.49 -8.73
N THR A 63 2.25 9.46 -9.60
CA THR A 63 1.37 10.61 -9.86
C THR A 63 0.03 10.15 -10.41
N PHE A 64 0.06 9.26 -11.40
CA PHE A 64 -1.13 8.65 -11.95
C PHE A 64 -1.94 7.95 -10.86
N THR A 65 -1.30 7.07 -10.08
CA THR A 65 -1.99 6.23 -9.11
C THR A 65 -2.61 7.03 -7.99
N VAL A 66 -1.89 8.00 -7.41
CA VAL A 66 -2.45 8.90 -6.41
C VAL A 66 -3.64 9.69 -6.99
N GLY A 67 -3.55 10.13 -8.25
CA GLY A 67 -4.65 10.79 -8.94
C GLY A 67 -5.88 9.89 -9.10
N SER A 68 -5.69 8.66 -9.56
CA SER A 68 -6.75 7.67 -9.76
C SER A 68 -7.41 7.25 -8.46
N LEU A 69 -6.62 6.95 -7.41
CA LEU A 69 -7.17 6.61 -6.09
C LEU A 69 -8.02 7.74 -5.51
N LYS A 70 -7.61 9.01 -5.67
CA LYS A 70 -8.42 10.18 -5.25
C LYS A 70 -9.74 10.27 -6.01
N LYS A 71 -9.73 10.03 -7.33
CA LYS A 71 -10.96 10.01 -8.16
C LYS A 71 -11.91 8.90 -7.73
N LEU A 72 -11.37 7.74 -7.34
CA LEU A 72 -12.13 6.58 -6.87
C LEU A 72 -12.58 6.69 -5.39
N GLY A 73 -12.34 7.84 -4.76
CA GLY A 73 -12.87 8.16 -3.43
C GLY A 73 -11.92 7.92 -2.26
N ILE A 74 -10.67 7.50 -2.48
CA ILE A 74 -9.67 7.44 -1.40
C ILE A 74 -9.36 8.88 -0.94
N GLY A 75 -9.61 9.13 0.36
CA GLY A 75 -9.49 10.46 0.97
C GLY A 75 -10.75 11.31 0.90
N SER A 76 -11.90 10.75 0.48
CA SER A 76 -13.21 11.40 0.49
C SER A 76 -14.23 10.61 1.33
N ARG A 77 -15.50 11.06 1.38
CA ARG A 77 -16.58 10.35 2.07
C ARG A 77 -16.84 8.94 1.49
N SER A 78 -16.52 8.71 0.22
CA SER A 78 -16.79 7.45 -0.48
C SER A 78 -15.94 6.27 0.04
N ILE A 79 -14.67 6.48 0.41
CA ILE A 79 -13.89 5.39 1.02
C ILE A 79 -14.40 5.03 2.42
N ALA A 80 -14.89 6.02 3.19
CA ALA A 80 -15.47 5.76 4.50
C ALA A 80 -16.72 4.88 4.40
N GLU A 81 -17.55 5.07 3.38
CA GLU A 81 -18.71 4.23 3.10
C GLU A 81 -18.30 2.78 2.77
N ARG A 82 -17.28 2.59 1.92
CA ARG A 82 -16.72 1.25 1.62
C ARG A 82 -16.17 0.55 2.85
N ILE A 83 -15.46 1.30 3.71
CA ILE A 83 -14.93 0.75 4.97
C ILE A 83 -16.05 0.40 5.95
N GLN A 84 -17.09 1.24 6.05
CA GLN A 84 -18.25 0.95 6.89
C GLN A 84 -19.02 -0.27 6.40
N GLU A 85 -19.14 -0.42 5.08
CA GLU A 85 -19.74 -1.59 4.45
C GLU A 85 -18.97 -2.87 4.81
N GLU A 86 -17.65 -2.86 4.69
CA GLU A 86 -16.81 -4.01 5.06
C GLU A 86 -16.79 -4.26 6.57
N ALA A 87 -16.81 -3.22 7.39
CA ALA A 87 -16.90 -3.38 8.84
C ALA A 87 -18.24 -4.01 9.24
N ALA A 88 -19.33 -3.67 8.55
CA ALA A 88 -20.63 -4.29 8.75
C ALA A 88 -20.65 -5.77 8.31
N ALA A 89 -20.00 -6.09 7.19
CA ALA A 89 -19.84 -7.48 6.74
C ALA A 89 -18.99 -8.30 7.74
N LEU A 90 -17.87 -7.75 8.19
CA LEU A 90 -17.02 -8.37 9.22
C LEU A 90 -17.80 -8.67 10.50
N ILE A 91 -18.62 -7.71 10.99
CA ILE A 91 -19.47 -7.94 12.17
C ILE A 91 -20.40 -9.13 11.97
N GLN A 92 -21.01 -9.26 10.78
CA GLN A 92 -21.93 -10.35 10.49
C GLN A 92 -21.18 -11.69 10.58
N GLU A 93 -20.02 -11.81 9.94
CA GLU A 93 -19.17 -13.00 10.03
C GLU A 93 -18.77 -13.33 11.47
N LEU A 94 -18.34 -12.32 12.25
CA LEU A 94 -17.97 -12.52 13.64
C LEU A 94 -19.16 -12.95 14.52
N SER A 95 -20.38 -12.49 14.21
CA SER A 95 -21.59 -12.85 14.95
C SER A 95 -21.98 -14.32 14.77
N LEU A 96 -21.63 -14.94 13.63
CA LEU A 96 -21.88 -16.36 13.36
C LEU A 96 -21.05 -17.27 14.26
N ILE A 97 -19.93 -16.78 14.82
CA ILE A 97 -18.98 -17.58 15.59
C ILE A 97 -19.47 -17.86 17.04
N GLN A 98 -20.64 -17.33 17.44
CA GLN A 98 -21.37 -17.66 18.68
C GLN A 98 -20.51 -17.83 19.95
N GLY A 99 -19.49 -16.99 20.15
CA GLY A 99 -18.65 -17.00 21.35
C GLY A 99 -17.64 -18.15 21.44
N ALA A 100 -17.48 -18.97 20.38
CA ALA A 100 -16.38 -19.92 20.28
C ALA A 100 -15.04 -19.18 20.14
N SER A 101 -13.95 -19.80 20.61
CA SER A 101 -12.62 -19.27 20.37
C SER A 101 -12.26 -19.42 18.89
N PHE A 102 -11.82 -18.32 18.27
CA PHE A 102 -11.40 -18.31 16.87
C PHE A 102 -10.21 -17.38 16.68
N ASN A 103 -9.47 -17.59 15.58
CA ASN A 103 -8.40 -16.68 15.18
C ASN A 103 -8.98 -15.53 14.34
N PRO A 104 -9.00 -14.28 14.83
CA PRO A 104 -9.58 -13.16 14.10
C PRO A 104 -8.73 -12.70 12.92
N LEU A 105 -7.47 -13.15 12.82
CA LEU A 105 -6.53 -12.69 11.79
C LEU A 105 -7.08 -12.88 10.38
N TYR A 106 -7.71 -14.03 10.10
CA TYR A 106 -8.27 -14.32 8.78
C TYR A 106 -9.39 -13.35 8.40
N HIS A 107 -10.35 -13.15 9.31
CA HIS A 107 -11.50 -12.27 9.07
C HIS A 107 -11.05 -10.80 8.92
N ILE A 108 -10.06 -10.38 9.70
CA ILE A 108 -9.48 -9.03 9.60
C ILE A 108 -8.73 -8.86 8.27
N HIS A 109 -7.89 -9.82 7.89
CA HIS A 109 -7.20 -9.81 6.59
C HIS A 109 -8.21 -9.70 5.45
N ASN A 110 -9.28 -10.50 5.49
CA ASN A 110 -10.31 -10.48 4.47
C ASN A 110 -11.04 -9.14 4.39
N ALA A 111 -11.44 -8.58 5.54
CA ALA A 111 -12.14 -7.30 5.61
C ALA A 111 -11.30 -6.15 5.03
N VAL A 112 -10.03 -6.08 5.42
CA VAL A 112 -9.09 -5.05 4.94
C VAL A 112 -8.80 -5.25 3.45
N ALA A 113 -8.57 -6.49 3.03
CA ALA A 113 -8.34 -6.82 1.63
C ALA A 113 -9.53 -6.42 0.75
N ASN A 114 -10.76 -6.65 1.22
CA ASN A 114 -11.96 -6.28 0.48
C ASN A 114 -12.12 -4.76 0.30
N VAL A 115 -11.66 -3.93 1.25
CA VAL A 115 -11.66 -2.48 1.06
C VAL A 115 -10.80 -2.11 -0.15
N ILE A 116 -9.56 -2.58 -0.21
CA ILE A 116 -8.66 -2.28 -1.33
C ILE A 116 -9.11 -2.98 -2.62
N CYS A 117 -9.66 -4.21 -2.56
CA CYS A 117 -10.23 -4.90 -3.71
C CYS A 117 -11.40 -4.12 -4.32
N SER A 118 -12.25 -3.53 -3.49
CA SER A 118 -13.39 -2.73 -3.99
C SER A 118 -12.93 -1.50 -4.79
N VAL A 119 -11.75 -0.97 -4.47
CA VAL A 119 -11.16 0.18 -5.19
C VAL A 119 -10.38 -0.28 -6.43
N VAL A 120 -9.64 -1.38 -6.30
CA VAL A 120 -8.69 -1.83 -7.33
C VAL A 120 -9.37 -2.70 -8.39
N PHE A 121 -10.14 -3.70 -7.95
CA PHE A 121 -10.90 -4.64 -8.80
C PHE A 121 -12.38 -4.27 -8.93
N GLY A 122 -12.86 -3.22 -8.26
CA GLY A 122 -14.27 -2.82 -8.33
C GLY A 122 -15.25 -3.80 -7.65
N GLN A 123 -14.74 -4.86 -7.01
CA GLN A 123 -15.54 -5.92 -6.41
C GLN A 123 -14.96 -6.38 -5.08
N ARG A 124 -15.75 -7.16 -4.35
CA ARG A 124 -15.41 -7.77 -3.07
C ARG A 124 -15.48 -9.28 -3.19
N TYR A 125 -14.74 -9.97 -2.33
CA TYR A 125 -14.71 -11.42 -2.27
C TYR A 125 -15.42 -11.91 -1.01
N ALA A 126 -16.09 -13.05 -1.14
CA ALA A 126 -16.74 -13.71 -0.01
C ALA A 126 -15.69 -14.17 1.02
N TYR A 127 -16.06 -14.15 2.30
CA TYR A 127 -15.14 -14.55 3.37
C TYR A 127 -14.80 -16.04 3.35
N ASP A 128 -15.62 -16.86 2.71
CA ASP A 128 -15.42 -18.30 2.52
C ASP A 128 -14.86 -18.66 1.13
N ASP A 129 -14.55 -17.67 0.28
CA ASP A 129 -13.97 -17.90 -1.04
C ASP A 129 -12.59 -18.59 -0.90
N PRO A 130 -12.44 -19.84 -1.40
CA PRO A 130 -11.20 -20.59 -1.23
C PRO A 130 -10.04 -20.00 -2.05
N ASP A 131 -10.30 -19.42 -3.22
CA ASP A 131 -9.28 -18.84 -4.08
C ASP A 131 -8.74 -17.55 -3.45
N PHE A 132 -9.64 -16.72 -2.94
CA PHE A 132 -9.25 -15.49 -2.24
C PHE A 132 -8.52 -15.79 -0.93
N ARG A 133 -8.93 -16.84 -0.21
CA ARG A 133 -8.20 -17.32 0.97
C ARG A 133 -6.77 -17.75 0.66
N ILE A 134 -6.57 -18.46 -0.46
CA ILE A 134 -5.23 -18.83 -0.92
C ILE A 134 -4.42 -17.55 -1.22
N LEU A 135 -5.03 -16.57 -1.88
CA LEU A 135 -4.40 -15.29 -2.20
C LEU A 135 -3.88 -14.56 -0.95
N LEU A 136 -4.72 -14.41 0.08
CA LEU A 136 -4.34 -13.76 1.33
C LEU A 136 -3.24 -14.51 2.08
N ASN A 137 -3.23 -15.85 2.03
CA ASN A 137 -2.15 -16.64 2.61
C ASN A 137 -0.81 -16.43 1.90
N LEU A 138 -0.82 -16.23 0.57
CA LEU A 138 0.39 -15.93 -0.19
C LEU A 138 0.96 -14.55 0.16
N LEU A 139 0.10 -13.54 0.35
CA LEU A 139 0.51 -12.21 0.80
C LEU A 139 1.17 -12.29 2.18
N ASN A 140 0.53 -12.96 3.12
CA ASN A 140 1.05 -13.11 4.48
C ASN A 140 2.36 -13.92 4.50
N ASP A 141 2.49 -15.03 3.76
CA ASP A 141 3.77 -15.76 3.69
C ASP A 141 4.89 -14.89 3.11
N ASN A 142 4.60 -14.09 2.08
CA ASN A 142 5.55 -13.12 1.54
C ASN A 142 5.97 -12.08 2.58
N PHE A 143 5.01 -11.54 3.33
CA PHE A 143 5.28 -10.57 4.38
C PHE A 143 6.13 -11.15 5.52
N GLN A 144 5.86 -12.40 5.92
CA GLN A 144 6.66 -13.12 6.92
C GLN A 144 8.08 -13.41 6.41
N ILE A 145 8.23 -13.82 5.15
CA ILE A 145 9.55 -14.08 4.54
C ILE A 145 10.37 -12.78 4.49
N LEU A 146 9.78 -11.68 4.01
CA LEU A 146 10.43 -10.37 3.95
C LEU A 146 10.87 -9.89 5.34
N SER A 147 10.08 -10.17 6.37
CA SER A 147 10.36 -9.77 7.77
C SER A 147 11.32 -10.72 8.49
N SER A 148 11.52 -11.94 7.99
CA SER A 148 12.37 -12.95 8.60
C SER A 148 13.88 -12.64 8.51
N GLN A 149 14.69 -13.38 9.28
CA GLN A 149 16.15 -13.32 9.15
C GLN A 149 16.63 -13.70 7.74
N TRP A 150 15.90 -14.59 7.04
CA TRP A 150 16.21 -14.94 5.66
C TRP A 150 16.00 -13.76 4.72
N GLY A 151 14.87 -13.05 4.85
CA GLY A 151 14.60 -11.84 4.07
C GLY A 151 15.63 -10.73 4.32
N GLN A 152 16.08 -10.61 5.57
CA GLN A 152 17.17 -9.70 5.95
C GLN A 152 18.50 -10.10 5.34
N MET A 153 18.86 -11.38 5.39
CA MET A 153 20.11 -11.86 4.82
C MET A 153 20.11 -11.69 3.29
N TYR A 154 18.96 -11.89 2.64
CA TYR A 154 18.79 -11.68 1.20
C TYR A 154 19.02 -10.21 0.81
N ASN A 155 18.62 -9.27 1.66
CA ASN A 155 18.94 -7.85 1.46
C ASN A 155 20.43 -7.52 1.50
N ILE A 156 21.24 -8.32 2.21
CA ILE A 156 22.67 -8.07 2.39
C ILE A 156 23.48 -8.85 1.35
N PHE A 157 23.12 -10.10 1.07
CA PHE A 157 23.87 -11.01 0.19
C PHE A 157 22.97 -11.78 -0.79
N PRO A 158 22.27 -11.09 -1.71
CA PRO A 158 21.31 -11.72 -2.63
C PRO A 158 21.98 -12.78 -3.52
N SER A 159 23.05 -12.40 -4.23
CA SER A 159 23.74 -13.26 -5.18
C SER A 159 24.35 -14.53 -4.57
N PHE A 160 24.62 -14.53 -3.26
CA PHE A 160 25.07 -15.72 -2.54
C PHE A 160 23.88 -16.60 -2.13
N LEU A 161 22.81 -15.96 -1.65
CA LEU A 161 21.62 -16.66 -1.20
C LEU A 161 20.79 -17.26 -2.33
N ASP A 162 20.91 -16.79 -3.56
CA ASP A 162 20.32 -17.44 -4.75
C ASP A 162 20.80 -18.88 -4.93
N TRP A 163 22.00 -19.21 -4.45
CA TRP A 163 22.55 -20.56 -4.51
C TRP A 163 22.18 -21.42 -3.30
N ILE A 164 21.62 -20.82 -2.24
CA ILE A 164 21.34 -21.51 -0.98
C ILE A 164 19.84 -21.86 -0.91
N PRO A 165 19.47 -23.15 -0.84
CA PRO A 165 18.07 -23.52 -0.68
C PRO A 165 17.54 -22.98 0.64
N GLY A 166 16.36 -22.34 0.60
CA GLY A 166 15.79 -21.70 1.78
C GLY A 166 14.40 -21.13 1.53
N PRO A 167 13.72 -20.69 2.60
CA PRO A 167 12.35 -20.18 2.52
C PRO A 167 12.25 -18.89 1.69
N HIS A 168 13.33 -18.12 1.53
CA HIS A 168 13.36 -16.91 0.70
C HIS A 168 13.03 -17.20 -0.77
N HIS A 169 13.31 -18.39 -1.28
CA HIS A 169 12.94 -18.76 -2.65
C HIS A 169 11.43 -18.89 -2.87
N ARG A 170 10.65 -19.14 -1.81
CA ARG A 170 9.19 -19.28 -1.93
C ARG A 170 8.53 -17.98 -2.36
N ILE A 171 9.14 -16.84 -2.03
CA ILE A 171 8.59 -15.52 -2.36
C ILE A 171 8.36 -15.36 -3.86
N PHE A 172 9.26 -15.87 -4.71
CA PHE A 172 9.16 -15.79 -6.17
C PHE A 172 8.01 -16.66 -6.69
N SER A 173 7.85 -17.87 -6.16
CA SER A 173 6.73 -18.73 -6.52
C SER A 173 5.38 -18.13 -6.09
N ASN A 174 5.32 -17.57 -4.88
CA ASN A 174 4.14 -16.88 -4.38
C ASN A 174 3.81 -15.67 -5.24
N PHE A 175 4.83 -14.92 -5.65
CA PHE A 175 4.69 -13.77 -6.54
C PHE A 175 4.08 -14.15 -7.89
N ASN A 176 4.56 -15.22 -8.52
CA ASN A 176 4.03 -15.70 -9.79
C ASN A 176 2.54 -16.08 -9.67
N LYS A 177 2.13 -16.70 -8.55
CA LYS A 177 0.72 -17.01 -8.28
C LYS A 177 -0.13 -15.75 -8.08
N LEU A 178 0.39 -14.76 -7.36
CA LEU A 178 -0.26 -13.46 -7.15
C LEU A 178 -0.44 -12.71 -8.47
N GLN A 179 0.61 -12.66 -9.31
CA GLN A 179 0.55 -12.05 -10.64
C GLN A 179 -0.45 -12.78 -11.55
N ALA A 180 -0.52 -14.12 -11.50
CA ALA A 180 -1.48 -14.88 -12.29
C ALA A 180 -2.93 -14.54 -11.90
N PHE A 181 -3.22 -14.42 -10.60
CA PHE A 181 -4.52 -13.99 -10.11
C PHE A 181 -4.87 -12.58 -10.61
N ILE A 182 -3.95 -11.63 -10.44
CA ILE A 182 -4.15 -10.24 -10.86
C ILE A 182 -4.35 -10.14 -12.37
N SER A 183 -3.57 -10.87 -13.15
CA SER A 183 -3.69 -10.90 -14.61
C SER A 183 -5.04 -11.47 -15.06
N LYS A 184 -5.55 -12.50 -14.37
CA LYS A 184 -6.88 -13.05 -14.61
C LYS A 184 -7.97 -12.01 -14.35
N GLU A 185 -7.89 -11.25 -13.26
CA GLU A 185 -8.85 -10.18 -12.98
C GLU A 185 -8.73 -9.04 -14.00
N ILE A 186 -7.52 -8.58 -14.34
CA ILE A 186 -7.32 -7.54 -15.37
C ILE A 186 -7.95 -7.95 -16.70
N LYS A 187 -7.79 -9.22 -17.11
CA LYS A 187 -8.41 -9.72 -18.35
C LYS A 187 -9.95 -9.66 -18.31
N LYS A 188 -10.56 -10.03 -17.17
CA LYS A 188 -12.02 -9.90 -17.01
C LYS A 188 -12.47 -8.43 -17.12
N HIS A 189 -11.70 -7.50 -16.58
CA HIS A 189 -11.98 -6.07 -16.71
C HIS A 189 -11.81 -5.59 -18.16
N GLU A 190 -10.77 -6.04 -18.86
CA GLU A 190 -10.55 -5.68 -20.26
C GLU A 190 -11.71 -6.10 -21.17
N GLU A 191 -12.31 -7.27 -20.92
CA GLU A 191 -13.44 -7.80 -21.69
C GLU A 191 -14.77 -7.07 -21.40
N ASN A 192 -14.95 -6.53 -20.19
CA ASN A 192 -16.23 -5.98 -19.72
C ASN A 192 -16.24 -4.46 -19.50
N ARG A 193 -15.12 -3.76 -19.68
CA ARG A 193 -15.02 -2.33 -19.37
C ARG A 193 -15.81 -1.46 -20.35
N GLN A 194 -16.30 -0.35 -19.82
CA GLN A 194 -16.82 0.76 -20.63
C GLN A 194 -15.73 1.83 -20.75
N PRO A 195 -15.25 2.13 -21.96
CA PRO A 195 -14.23 3.16 -22.15
C PRO A 195 -14.70 4.51 -21.61
N GLU A 196 -13.79 5.24 -20.95
CA GLU A 196 -14.01 6.58 -20.39
C GLU A 196 -14.96 6.68 -19.18
N GLU A 197 -15.50 5.56 -18.70
CA GLU A 197 -16.29 5.48 -17.47
C GLU A 197 -15.65 4.51 -16.45
N PRO A 198 -14.45 4.81 -15.93
CA PRO A 198 -13.70 3.88 -15.09
C PRO A 198 -14.34 3.73 -13.71
N GLN A 199 -14.63 2.49 -13.32
CA GLN A 199 -15.26 2.19 -12.02
C GLN A 199 -14.25 1.81 -10.93
N ASN A 200 -13.05 1.40 -11.35
CA ASN A 200 -11.99 0.92 -10.48
C ASN A 200 -10.61 1.33 -11.01
N PHE A 201 -9.56 1.00 -10.27
CA PHE A 201 -8.19 1.36 -10.61
C PHE A 201 -7.72 0.73 -11.92
N ILE A 202 -8.10 -0.53 -12.17
CA ILE A 202 -7.72 -1.25 -13.39
C ILE A 202 -8.29 -0.53 -14.62
N ASP A 203 -9.58 -0.16 -14.60
CA ASP A 203 -10.20 0.59 -15.69
C ASP A 203 -9.49 1.93 -15.93
N CYS A 204 -9.18 2.68 -14.86
CA CYS A 204 -8.43 3.94 -14.97
C CYS A 204 -7.10 3.73 -15.69
N PHE A 205 -6.39 2.65 -15.37
CA PHE A 205 -5.07 2.36 -15.93
C PHE A 205 -5.19 1.90 -17.39
N LEU A 206 -6.19 1.08 -17.71
CA LEU A 206 -6.47 0.63 -19.07
C LEU A 206 -6.85 1.81 -19.99
N ASP A 207 -7.65 2.76 -19.51
CA ASP A 207 -7.95 4.02 -20.23
C ASP A 207 -6.67 4.85 -20.48
N GLN A 208 -5.76 4.87 -19.50
CA GLN A 208 -4.49 5.57 -19.65
C GLN A 208 -3.55 4.86 -20.64
N MET A 209 -3.56 3.52 -20.67
CA MET A 209 -2.86 2.73 -21.68
C MET A 209 -3.41 3.03 -23.07
N ASP A 210 -4.73 3.10 -23.24
CA ASP A 210 -5.36 3.45 -24.52
C ASP A 210 -4.92 4.83 -25.03
N LYS A 211 -4.90 5.83 -24.14
CA LYS A 211 -4.44 7.20 -24.46
C LYS A 211 -2.96 7.25 -24.82
N ALA A 212 -2.15 6.37 -24.24
CA ALA A 212 -0.71 6.34 -24.44
C ALA A 212 -0.23 5.36 -25.52
N LYS A 213 -1.15 4.68 -26.25
CA LYS A 213 -0.82 3.67 -27.28
C LYS A 213 0.17 4.15 -28.35
N GLN A 214 0.17 5.44 -28.66
CA GLN A 214 1.02 6.03 -29.69
C GLN A 214 2.36 6.57 -29.15
N ASP A 215 2.57 6.60 -27.83
CA ASP A 215 3.83 7.06 -27.24
C ASP A 215 4.75 5.87 -26.93
N PRO A 216 5.82 5.65 -27.71
CA PRO A 216 6.77 4.57 -27.46
C PRO A 216 7.59 4.76 -26.16
N ARG A 217 7.52 5.93 -25.53
CA ARG A 217 8.15 6.20 -24.22
C ARG A 217 7.17 6.08 -23.06
N SER A 218 5.95 5.63 -23.32
CA SER A 218 4.93 5.42 -22.29
C SER A 218 5.40 4.40 -21.25
N HIS A 219 5.09 4.71 -19.99
CA HIS A 219 5.28 3.81 -18.86
C HIS A 219 4.03 2.98 -18.52
N PHE A 220 2.98 3.10 -19.34
CA PHE A 220 1.71 2.40 -19.18
C PHE A 220 1.64 1.21 -20.13
N TYR A 221 1.95 0.03 -19.62
CA TYR A 221 1.87 -1.25 -20.31
C TYR A 221 1.40 -2.34 -19.34
N MET A 222 1.12 -3.54 -19.84
CA MET A 222 0.44 -4.59 -19.06
C MET A 222 1.24 -5.00 -17.82
N GLU A 223 2.55 -5.12 -17.94
CA GLU A 223 3.43 -5.51 -16.85
C GLU A 223 3.46 -4.46 -15.73
N THR A 224 3.47 -3.16 -16.07
CA THR A 224 3.38 -2.09 -15.05
C THR A 224 2.00 -2.03 -14.40
N LEU A 225 0.92 -2.34 -15.13
CA LEU A 225 -0.42 -2.48 -14.56
C LEU A 225 -0.47 -3.62 -13.54
N VAL A 226 -0.07 -4.83 -13.94
CA VAL A 226 -0.06 -6.02 -13.07
C VAL A 226 0.74 -5.73 -11.79
N MET A 227 1.94 -5.17 -11.93
CA MET A 227 2.80 -4.92 -10.78
C MET A 227 2.32 -3.77 -9.90
N THR A 228 1.75 -2.71 -10.48
CA THR A 228 1.17 -1.60 -9.72
C THR A 228 -0.06 -2.06 -8.93
N THR A 229 -0.94 -2.85 -9.56
CA THR A 229 -2.09 -3.48 -8.90
C THR A 229 -1.64 -4.38 -7.75
N HIS A 230 -0.60 -5.19 -7.97
CA HIS A 230 0.01 -6.00 -6.91
C HIS A 230 0.51 -5.15 -5.74
N ASN A 231 1.23 -4.05 -6.02
CA ASN A 231 1.75 -3.15 -4.99
C ASN A 231 0.65 -2.51 -4.14
N LEU A 232 -0.44 -2.06 -4.76
CA LEU A 232 -1.58 -1.49 -4.06
C LEU A 232 -2.26 -2.54 -3.17
N PHE A 233 -2.50 -3.73 -3.72
CA PHE A 233 -3.17 -4.81 -3.02
C PHE A 233 -2.34 -5.34 -1.83
N PHE A 234 -1.06 -5.64 -2.03
CA PHE A 234 -0.14 -6.10 -0.99
C PHE A 234 0.03 -5.04 0.11
N GLY A 235 0.31 -3.79 -0.29
CA GLY A 235 0.55 -2.69 0.63
C GLY A 235 -0.67 -2.34 1.49
N GLY A 236 -1.85 -2.29 0.87
CA GLY A 236 -3.11 -1.98 1.56
C GLY A 236 -3.61 -3.09 2.48
N THR A 237 -3.30 -4.35 2.16
CA THR A 237 -3.80 -5.51 2.93
C THR A 237 -2.95 -5.81 4.15
N GLU A 238 -1.66 -6.10 3.98
CA GLU A 238 -0.84 -6.70 5.04
C GLU A 238 -0.57 -5.70 6.19
N THR A 239 -0.26 -4.46 5.85
CA THR A 239 0.12 -3.44 6.84
C THR A 239 -1.05 -3.02 7.73
N THR A 240 -2.21 -2.74 7.12
CA THR A 240 -3.43 -2.37 7.83
C THR A 240 -3.96 -3.53 8.67
N SER A 241 -3.96 -4.76 8.12
CA SER A 241 -4.44 -5.94 8.85
C SER A 241 -3.57 -6.28 10.06
N THR A 242 -2.25 -6.22 9.90
CA THR A 242 -1.29 -6.41 11.00
C THR A 242 -1.50 -5.37 12.08
N THR A 243 -1.73 -4.10 11.69
CA THR A 243 -1.96 -3.00 12.64
C THR A 243 -3.26 -3.20 13.44
N ILE A 244 -4.36 -3.55 12.76
CA ILE A 244 -5.64 -3.83 13.43
C ILE A 244 -5.49 -5.05 14.36
N HIS A 245 -4.81 -6.10 13.92
CA HIS A 245 -4.56 -7.28 14.75
C HIS A 245 -3.78 -6.94 16.02
N TYR A 246 -2.69 -6.16 15.90
CA TYR A 246 -1.96 -5.65 17.06
C TYR A 246 -2.83 -4.78 17.96
N GLY A 247 -3.63 -3.90 17.38
CA GLY A 247 -4.56 -3.04 18.12
C GLY A 247 -5.51 -3.87 18.99
N LEU A 248 -6.10 -4.93 18.45
CA LEU A 248 -6.97 -5.84 19.19
C LEU A 248 -6.22 -6.59 20.30
N LEU A 249 -5.01 -7.09 20.02
CA LEU A 249 -4.18 -7.77 21.04
C LEU A 249 -3.82 -6.82 22.20
N ILE A 250 -3.49 -5.56 21.90
CA ILE A 250 -3.19 -4.54 22.91
C ILE A 250 -4.46 -4.27 23.75
N LEU A 251 -5.61 -4.11 23.13
CA LEU A 251 -6.88 -3.88 23.83
C LEU A 251 -7.31 -5.07 24.69
N LEU A 252 -7.02 -6.31 24.27
CA LEU A 252 -7.21 -7.51 25.07
C LEU A 252 -6.26 -7.58 26.28
N LYS A 253 -5.02 -7.09 26.12
CA LYS A 253 -4.01 -7.06 27.18
C LYS A 253 -4.28 -5.97 28.22
N TYR A 254 -4.83 -4.83 27.80
CA TYR A 254 -5.11 -3.68 28.66
C TYR A 254 -6.62 -3.36 28.71
N PRO A 255 -7.45 -4.23 29.33
CA PRO A 255 -8.91 -4.10 29.33
C PRO A 255 -9.42 -2.80 29.98
N ASN A 256 -8.62 -2.16 30.85
CA ASN A 256 -8.94 -0.86 31.45
C ASN A 256 -8.95 0.28 30.42
N VAL A 257 -8.27 0.12 29.27
CA VAL A 257 -8.29 1.08 28.15
C VAL A 257 -9.60 0.96 27.36
N THR A 258 -10.21 -0.23 27.35
CA THR A 258 -11.40 -0.59 26.57
C THR A 258 -12.74 -0.19 27.23
N GLY A 259 -12.72 0.81 28.13
CA GLY A 259 -13.87 1.21 28.97
C GLY A 259 -15.17 1.50 28.19
N LYS A 260 -16.31 1.44 28.91
CA LYS A 260 -17.71 1.40 28.40
C LYS A 260 -18.17 2.53 27.45
N ARG A 261 -17.34 3.53 27.12
CA ARG A 261 -17.64 4.57 26.11
C ARG A 261 -16.35 5.03 25.44
N ILE A 262 -16.04 4.53 24.24
CA ILE A 262 -15.03 5.12 23.36
C ILE A 262 -15.76 5.81 22.21
N CYS A 263 -15.66 7.13 22.19
CA CYS A 263 -15.36 7.94 21.01
C CYS A 263 -15.22 9.40 21.45
N LEU A 264 -14.02 9.96 21.33
CA LEU A 264 -13.76 11.39 21.22
C LEU A 264 -12.50 11.48 20.35
N GLY A 265 -12.67 11.91 19.10
CA GLY A 265 -11.62 11.98 18.09
C GLY A 265 -10.44 12.86 18.52
N ALA A 266 -9.52 13.24 17.64
CA ALA A 266 -9.88 13.64 16.29
C ALA A 266 -8.67 13.88 15.39
N ASP A 267 -7.46 13.45 15.76
CA ASP A 267 -6.29 13.72 14.93
C ASP A 267 -5.65 12.43 14.43
N LEU A 268 -6.22 11.94 13.33
CA LEU A 268 -5.46 11.33 12.25
C LEU A 268 -4.87 9.92 12.46
N ALA A 269 -5.61 8.98 13.06
CA ALA A 269 -5.38 7.56 12.76
C ALA A 269 -6.11 7.23 11.44
N HIS A 270 -5.41 6.64 10.47
CA HIS A 270 -5.93 6.36 9.13
C HIS A 270 -7.36 5.81 9.16
N VAL A 271 -8.25 6.37 8.35
CA VAL A 271 -9.71 6.16 8.37
C VAL A 271 -10.10 4.67 8.40
N GLU A 272 -9.35 3.81 7.71
CA GLU A 272 -9.51 2.35 7.75
C GLU A 272 -9.37 1.78 9.16
N ILE A 273 -8.23 2.02 9.82
CA ILE A 273 -7.93 1.49 11.15
C ILE A 273 -8.96 2.01 12.17
N PHE A 274 -9.28 3.30 12.09
CA PHE A 274 -10.24 3.92 13.01
C PHE A 274 -11.63 3.33 12.85
N LEU A 275 -12.16 3.24 11.63
CA LEU A 275 -13.50 2.73 11.38
C LEU A 275 -13.61 1.24 11.70
N PHE A 276 -12.61 0.41 11.35
CA PHE A 276 -12.63 -1.01 11.72
C PHE A 276 -12.59 -1.20 13.24
N LEU A 277 -11.63 -0.57 13.93
CA LEU A 277 -11.50 -0.73 15.38
C LEU A 277 -12.72 -0.20 16.13
N THR A 278 -13.21 0.99 15.80
CA THR A 278 -14.40 1.56 16.47
C THR A 278 -15.64 0.74 16.21
N THR A 279 -15.86 0.25 14.99
CA THR A 279 -17.02 -0.56 14.63
C THR A 279 -17.01 -1.91 15.36
N ILE A 280 -15.85 -2.57 15.46
CA ILE A 280 -15.69 -3.81 16.23
C ILE A 280 -15.97 -3.55 17.73
N LEU A 281 -15.36 -2.53 18.31
CA LEU A 281 -15.47 -2.23 19.75
C LEU A 281 -16.85 -1.71 20.18
N GLN A 282 -17.60 -1.09 19.27
CA GLN A 282 -18.97 -0.65 19.56
C GLN A 282 -19.96 -1.82 19.62
N ARG A 283 -19.68 -2.92 18.92
CA ARG A 283 -20.60 -4.07 18.81
C ARG A 283 -20.19 -5.27 19.64
N PHE A 284 -18.91 -5.42 19.93
CA PHE A 284 -18.38 -6.58 20.66
C PHE A 284 -17.54 -6.15 21.85
N THR A 285 -17.72 -6.86 22.97
CA THR A 285 -16.75 -6.82 24.08
C THR A 285 -15.67 -7.85 23.81
N LEU A 286 -14.42 -7.40 23.72
CA LEU A 286 -13.28 -8.29 23.49
C LEU A 286 -13.03 -9.15 24.74
N CYS A 287 -13.03 -10.47 24.55
CA CYS A 287 -12.72 -11.45 25.60
C CYS A 287 -11.56 -12.33 25.12
N THR A 288 -10.60 -12.62 26.02
CA THR A 288 -9.48 -13.53 25.74
C THR A 288 -9.64 -14.84 26.51
N VAL A 289 -9.31 -15.96 25.87
CA VAL A 289 -9.28 -17.29 26.50
C VAL A 289 -8.11 -17.40 27.49
N LYS A 290 -7.01 -16.69 27.22
CA LYS A 290 -5.85 -16.59 28.12
C LYS A 290 -6.00 -15.38 29.02
N ARG A 291 -5.56 -15.50 30.29
CA ARG A 291 -5.52 -14.32 31.19
C ARG A 291 -4.68 -13.20 30.53
N PRO A 292 -5.07 -11.92 30.65
CA PRO A 292 -4.38 -10.80 29.99
C PRO A 292 -2.88 -10.74 30.26
N GLU A 293 -2.44 -11.18 31.45
CA GLU A 293 -1.02 -11.22 31.84
C GLU A 293 -0.22 -12.30 31.06
N ARG A 294 -0.90 -13.23 30.40
CA ARG A 294 -0.33 -14.33 29.59
C ARG A 294 -0.51 -14.14 28.08
N LEU A 295 -1.09 -13.02 27.62
CA LEU A 295 -0.99 -12.60 26.21
C LEU A 295 0.46 -12.12 25.99
N THR A 296 1.28 -12.99 25.41
CA THR A 296 2.75 -13.06 25.56
C THR A 296 3.58 -11.93 24.96
N SER A 297 4.80 -11.82 25.51
CA SER A 297 6.11 -11.27 25.07
C SER A 297 6.19 -10.06 24.11
N PRO A 298 7.21 -9.19 24.27
CA PRO A 298 7.47 -8.13 23.30
C PRO A 298 7.61 -8.74 21.90
N PRO A 299 7.13 -8.02 20.86
CA PRO A 299 7.24 -8.52 19.50
C PRO A 299 8.70 -8.82 19.16
N SER A 300 8.96 -9.89 18.40
CA SER A 300 10.32 -10.16 17.93
C SER A 300 10.78 -9.00 17.05
N PRO A 301 11.93 -8.35 17.33
CA PRO A 301 12.47 -7.35 16.43
C PRO A 301 12.72 -7.98 15.05
N GLN A 302 12.07 -7.43 14.03
CA GLN A 302 12.18 -7.83 12.63
C GLN A 302 12.46 -6.57 11.80
N ALA A 303 13.26 -6.67 10.74
CA ALA A 303 13.78 -5.48 10.04
C ALA A 303 12.78 -4.81 9.10
N TRP A 304 11.91 -5.57 8.43
CA TRP A 304 10.97 -5.04 7.44
C TRP A 304 9.66 -4.57 8.08
N ALA A 305 9.07 -5.40 8.94
CA ALA A 305 7.88 -5.06 9.69
C ALA A 305 7.80 -5.90 10.97
N THR A 306 7.04 -5.42 11.95
CA THR A 306 6.82 -6.12 13.22
C THR A 306 5.61 -7.03 13.10
N CYS A 307 5.77 -8.34 13.33
CA CYS A 307 4.68 -9.33 13.25
C CYS A 307 4.27 -9.88 14.63
N PRO A 308 2.96 -10.02 14.91
CA PRO A 308 2.47 -10.54 16.18
C PRO A 308 2.72 -12.05 16.28
N HIS A 309 2.98 -12.54 17.50
CA HIS A 309 3.07 -13.98 17.70
C HIS A 309 1.72 -14.66 17.45
N PRO A 310 1.68 -15.83 16.78
CA PRO A 310 0.44 -16.58 16.60
C PRO A 310 -0.22 -16.88 17.95
N MET A 311 -1.53 -16.62 18.06
CA MET A 311 -2.30 -17.12 19.20
C MET A 311 -2.37 -18.64 19.11
N SER A 312 -1.59 -19.34 19.94
CA SER A 312 -1.70 -20.80 20.04
C SER A 312 -3.07 -21.18 20.61
N SER A 313 -3.81 -22.00 19.85
CA SER A 313 -4.95 -22.76 20.34
C SER A 313 -4.42 -23.82 21.30
N THR A 314 -4.76 -23.67 22.58
CA THR A 314 -4.70 -24.74 23.58
C THR A 314 -6.11 -25.06 23.99
#